data_AF-A0A4D7YSC2-F1
#
_entry.id   AF-A0A4D7YSC2-F1
#
_cell.length_a   1.000
_cell.length_b   1.000
_cell.length_c   1.000
_cell.angle_alpha   90.00
_cell.angle_beta   90.00
_cell.angle_gamma   90.00
#
_symmetry.space_group_name_H-M   'P 1'
#
loop_
_entity.id
_entity.type
_entity.pdbx_description
1 polymer ?
#
loop_
_entity_poly.entity_id
_entity_poly.type
_entity_poly.pdbx_seq_one_letter_code
_entity_poly.pdbx_strand_id
1 'polypeptide(L)'
;MPATLANTCEINDLSGTAVHLFRQVAMQSADLEGVSRPAFSDVETGTLQFLMDFAHAEGLAAVWDQGRNVIFSLPEHQAADRFVLCGSHVDSVPRGGNFDGLAGVLSGIMCLVRARREGNSFSQPVKVIAMRGEESAWFGPCYVGSKALLGILSPEELAAKHRGDGQTLSNHMEAVGINMEPIRAGRPIIDANQVSAYIEVHIEQGPVLVERNLPTGIVSGIRGNFRYRKIACYGEAGHSGAVPLAYRHDPVLAMAELLNVLDAAWHEFVAAGRDLVITSGMVSTDQQKHALTRIPDVIEFSLDIRSQDSEMLNRMHSFVLAQIARIERERAVRFDTGEALWTTPAICDKKLIAHLGEATRATGSPVCLLASGGGHDAAVFSQAGIPSGMIFIRNRNGSHNPQEAMTIEDFDVATDILYQFLINPIALPSRALSPRQKEKAKNLMFNTITDIIREKGNGSRAYHSAATVARKAALADPERAAGYFILAVAAQEFADLHYGEATQAEVFDRELDRFQNAVDMLDQVFEGSDADQKLKAVSMMAMKFIAGEQGR
;
A
#
# COMPACT_ATOMS: atom_id res chain seq x y z
N MET A 1 12.77 -31.38 46.46
CA MET A 1 12.71 -30.37 45.38
C MET A 1 13.74 -29.29 45.68
N PRO A 2 14.42 -28.66 44.70
CA PRO A 2 14.17 -28.67 43.26
C PRO A 2 15.43 -28.94 42.39
N ALA A 3 15.25 -29.67 41.28
CA ALA A 3 16.17 -29.69 40.13
C ALA A 3 15.43 -29.33 38.82
N THR A 4 14.17 -28.89 38.91
CA THR A 4 13.25 -28.73 37.77
C THR A 4 12.93 -27.28 37.42
N LEU A 5 13.39 -26.29 38.19
CA LEU A 5 13.16 -24.86 37.91
C LEU A 5 14.33 -24.17 37.19
N ALA A 6 15.52 -24.77 37.18
CA ALA A 6 16.69 -24.21 36.50
C ALA A 6 16.68 -24.50 34.98
N ASN A 7 16.15 -25.66 34.56
CA ASN A 7 16.12 -26.04 33.13
C ASN A 7 15.03 -25.35 32.31
N THR A 8 14.03 -24.72 32.93
CA THR A 8 12.96 -24.01 32.19
C THR A 8 13.39 -22.61 31.72
N CYS A 9 14.43 -22.03 32.34
CA CYS A 9 14.89 -20.69 31.99
C CYS A 9 15.81 -20.69 30.75
N GLU A 10 16.60 -21.75 30.54
CA GLU A 10 17.47 -21.90 29.35
C GLU A 10 16.71 -22.34 28.09
N ILE A 11 15.53 -22.98 28.21
CA ILE A 11 14.76 -23.49 27.07
C ILE A 11 13.90 -22.40 26.38
N ASN A 12 13.58 -21.30 27.08
CA ASN A 12 12.61 -20.30 26.61
C ASN A 12 13.17 -18.87 26.44
N ASP A 13 14.48 -18.70 26.29
CA ASP A 13 15.07 -17.38 26.02
C ASP A 13 14.83 -16.92 24.57
N LEU A 14 13.59 -16.53 24.26
CA LEU A 14 13.20 -15.97 22.97
C LEU A 14 13.87 -14.61 22.72
N SER A 15 14.02 -13.80 23.76
CA SER A 15 14.64 -12.47 23.68
C SER A 15 16.12 -12.57 23.30
N GLY A 16 16.89 -13.44 23.98
CA GLY A 16 18.28 -13.73 23.62
C GLY A 16 18.42 -14.39 22.25
N THR A 17 17.45 -15.21 21.84
CA THR A 17 17.40 -15.77 20.48
C THR A 17 17.22 -14.66 19.44
N ALA A 18 16.29 -13.72 19.65
CA ALA A 18 16.07 -12.58 18.77
C ALA A 18 17.31 -11.69 18.68
N VAL A 19 17.94 -11.36 19.81
CA VAL A 19 19.22 -10.62 19.87
C VAL A 19 20.29 -11.30 19.03
N HIS A 20 20.43 -12.62 19.18
CA HIS A 20 21.40 -13.39 18.41
C HIS A 20 21.13 -13.27 16.91
N LEU A 21 19.88 -13.48 16.47
CA LEU A 21 19.50 -13.41 15.06
C LEU A 21 19.74 -12.02 14.47
N PHE A 22 19.27 -10.96 15.13
CA PHE A 22 19.55 -9.58 14.68
C PHE A 22 21.05 -9.34 14.53
N ARG A 23 21.85 -9.76 15.51
CA ARG A 23 23.31 -9.59 15.48
C ARG A 23 23.96 -10.38 14.36
N GLN A 24 23.57 -11.63 14.13
CA GLN A 24 24.13 -12.45 13.04
C GLN A 24 23.82 -11.84 11.68
N VAL A 25 22.57 -11.45 11.44
CA VAL A 25 22.18 -10.79 10.19
C VAL A 25 22.97 -9.50 10.00
N ALA A 26 23.09 -8.66 11.04
CA ALA A 26 23.88 -7.42 10.96
C ALA A 26 25.34 -7.68 10.57
N MET A 27 25.98 -8.72 11.13
CA MET A 27 27.36 -9.07 10.79
C MET A 27 27.49 -9.60 9.36
N GLN A 28 26.53 -10.39 8.89
CA GLN A 28 26.52 -10.94 7.53
C GLN A 28 26.25 -9.88 6.46
N SER A 29 25.54 -8.81 6.81
CA SER A 29 25.19 -7.73 5.90
C SER A 29 25.85 -6.39 6.24
N ALA A 30 26.99 -6.41 6.95
CA ALA A 30 27.68 -5.20 7.36
C ALA A 30 28.16 -4.38 6.14
N ASP A 31 27.94 -3.07 6.18
CA ASP A 31 28.52 -2.10 5.23
C ASP A 31 29.55 -1.22 5.96
N LEU A 32 30.10 -0.21 5.29
CA LEU A 32 30.97 0.83 5.86
C LEU A 32 30.36 1.45 7.12
N GLU A 33 29.04 1.64 7.12
CA GLU A 33 28.24 2.00 8.28
C GLU A 33 26.89 1.28 8.18
N GLY A 34 26.37 0.78 9.30
CA GLY A 34 25.08 0.10 9.34
C GLY A 34 25.11 -1.21 8.54
N VAL A 35 24.03 -1.48 7.81
CA VAL A 35 23.87 -2.69 7.00
C VAL A 35 23.41 -2.37 5.57
N SER A 36 23.73 -3.28 4.65
CA SER A 36 23.24 -3.26 3.28
C SER A 36 22.89 -4.67 2.82
N ARG A 37 21.59 -4.91 2.57
CA ARG A 37 21.06 -6.14 1.99
C ARG A 37 20.39 -5.79 0.66
N PRO A 38 21.14 -5.73 -0.46
CA PRO A 38 20.55 -5.39 -1.75
C PRO A 38 19.50 -6.39 -2.19
N ALA A 39 18.36 -5.90 -2.66
CA ALA A 39 17.26 -6.73 -3.17
C ALA A 39 17.76 -7.65 -4.29
N PHE A 40 17.39 -8.93 -4.24
CA PHE A 40 17.77 -9.99 -5.17
C PHE A 40 19.29 -10.22 -5.28
N SER A 41 20.05 -9.90 -4.24
CA SER A 41 21.50 -10.17 -4.19
C SER A 41 21.85 -11.47 -3.47
N ASP A 42 23.13 -11.84 -3.55
CA ASP A 42 23.71 -12.92 -2.76
C ASP A 42 23.63 -12.64 -1.25
N VAL A 43 23.71 -11.38 -0.82
CA VAL A 43 23.64 -11.01 0.61
C VAL A 43 22.22 -11.21 1.16
N GLU A 44 21.19 -10.76 0.41
CA GLU A 44 19.80 -11.01 0.78
C GLU A 44 19.49 -12.52 0.77
N THR A 45 19.97 -13.24 -0.26
CA THR A 45 19.81 -14.70 -0.37
C THR A 45 20.51 -15.45 0.78
N GLY A 46 21.71 -15.02 1.16
CA GLY A 46 22.45 -15.56 2.31
C GLY A 46 21.71 -15.32 3.62
N THR A 47 21.13 -14.13 3.81
CA THR A 47 20.30 -13.82 4.98
C THR A 47 19.09 -14.73 5.06
N LEU A 48 18.37 -14.90 3.95
CA LEU A 48 17.20 -15.77 3.88
C LEU A 48 17.58 -17.24 4.16
N GLN A 49 18.69 -17.73 3.61
CA GLN A 49 19.18 -19.08 3.89
C GLN A 49 19.55 -19.26 5.37
N PHE A 50 20.21 -18.27 5.98
CA PHE A 50 20.52 -18.30 7.41
C PHE A 50 19.25 -18.41 8.27
N LEU A 51 18.20 -17.65 7.94
CA LEU A 51 16.91 -17.74 8.64
C LEU A 51 16.23 -19.11 8.43
N MET A 52 16.35 -19.70 7.23
CA MET A 52 15.86 -21.07 6.96
C MET A 52 16.58 -22.10 7.82
N ASP A 53 17.91 -22.04 7.87
CA ASP A 53 18.71 -22.98 8.65
C ASP A 53 18.38 -22.89 10.14
N PHE A 54 18.22 -21.67 10.66
CA PHE A 54 17.74 -21.43 12.03
C PHE A 54 16.35 -22.04 12.25
N ALA A 55 15.39 -21.78 11.35
CA ALA A 55 14.04 -22.29 11.49
C ALA A 55 13.99 -23.83 11.49
N HIS A 56 14.77 -24.49 10.62
CA HIS A 56 14.89 -25.95 10.62
C HIS A 56 15.51 -26.47 11.93
N ALA A 57 16.51 -25.78 12.48
CA ALA A 57 17.12 -26.15 13.76
C ALA A 57 16.12 -26.05 14.94
N GLU A 58 15.18 -25.11 14.89
CA GLU A 58 14.07 -24.99 15.84
C GLU A 58 12.90 -25.96 15.55
N GLY A 59 13.04 -26.83 14.54
CA GLY A 59 12.02 -27.82 14.18
C GLY A 59 10.78 -27.22 13.50
N LEU A 60 10.94 -26.08 12.84
CA LEU A 60 9.95 -25.45 11.97
C LEU A 60 10.11 -25.93 10.52
N ALA A 61 9.06 -25.80 9.72
CA ALA A 61 9.16 -25.90 8.26
C ALA A 61 9.61 -24.55 7.69
N ALA A 62 10.55 -24.57 6.74
CA ALA A 62 10.96 -23.39 5.96
C ALA A 62 11.17 -23.78 4.50
N VAL A 63 10.48 -23.08 3.58
CA VAL A 63 10.50 -23.39 2.14
C VAL A 63 10.60 -22.13 1.29
N TRP A 64 11.26 -22.24 0.14
CA TRP A 64 11.24 -21.20 -0.88
C TRP A 64 9.89 -21.24 -1.63
N ASP A 65 9.27 -20.08 -1.86
CA ASP A 65 8.16 -19.96 -2.81
C ASP A 65 8.69 -19.80 -4.26
N GLN A 66 7.78 -19.63 -5.24
CA GLN A 66 8.19 -19.46 -6.64
C GLN A 66 8.84 -18.10 -6.92
N GLY A 67 8.58 -17.09 -6.08
CA GLY A 67 9.25 -15.79 -6.10
C GLY A 67 10.58 -15.78 -5.33
N ARG A 68 11.00 -16.94 -4.81
CA ARG A 68 12.18 -17.10 -3.95
C ARG A 68 12.11 -16.25 -2.67
N ASN A 69 10.91 -15.90 -2.19
CA ASN A 69 10.71 -15.53 -0.79
C ASN A 69 10.82 -16.81 0.06
N VAL A 70 10.97 -16.65 1.38
CA VAL A 70 10.96 -17.79 2.32
C VAL A 70 9.67 -17.79 3.12
N ILE A 71 9.01 -18.95 3.18
CA ILE A 71 7.84 -19.21 4.00
C ILE A 71 8.23 -20.12 5.15
N PHE A 72 8.00 -19.67 6.38
CA PHE A 72 8.17 -20.42 7.62
C PHE A 72 6.81 -20.83 8.19
N SER A 73 6.72 -22.00 8.80
CA SER A 73 5.51 -22.42 9.50
C SER A 73 5.81 -23.50 10.53
N LEU A 74 4.84 -23.80 11.41
CA LEU A 74 4.83 -25.11 12.05
C LEU A 74 4.70 -26.20 10.96
N PRO A 75 5.30 -27.39 11.12
CA PRO A 75 5.22 -28.46 10.11
C PRO A 75 3.79 -28.81 9.68
N GLU A 76 2.86 -28.85 10.63
CA GLU A 76 1.44 -29.12 10.42
C GLU A 76 0.70 -28.01 9.64
N HIS A 77 1.25 -26.79 9.58
CA HIS A 77 0.65 -25.66 8.86
C HIS A 77 1.13 -25.54 7.41
N GLN A 78 2.16 -26.30 7.02
CA GLN A 78 2.81 -26.16 5.70
C GLN A 78 1.81 -26.37 4.55
N ALA A 79 1.00 -27.43 4.64
CA ALA A 79 0.00 -27.82 3.64
C ALA A 79 -1.41 -27.24 3.90
N ALA A 80 -1.55 -26.26 4.81
CA ALA A 80 -2.85 -25.68 5.11
C ALA A 80 -3.42 -24.90 3.91
N ASP A 81 -4.67 -25.21 3.55
CA ASP A 81 -5.42 -24.56 2.47
C ASP A 81 -5.86 -23.13 2.80
N ARG A 82 -5.84 -22.77 4.08
CA ARG A 82 -6.17 -21.43 4.55
C ARG A 82 -5.37 -21.07 5.80
N PHE A 83 -4.75 -19.90 5.80
CA PHE A 83 -3.81 -19.49 6.84
C PHE A 83 -3.81 -17.97 7.06
N VAL A 84 -3.40 -17.55 8.25
CA VAL A 84 -2.95 -16.18 8.51
C VAL A 84 -1.50 -16.07 8.03
N LEU A 85 -1.22 -15.05 7.23
CA LEU A 85 0.13 -14.74 6.78
C LEU A 85 0.66 -13.60 7.65
N CYS A 86 1.84 -13.77 8.23
CA CYS A 86 2.55 -12.69 8.90
C CYS A 86 3.90 -12.48 8.24
N GLY A 87 4.49 -11.30 8.31
CA GLY A 87 5.81 -11.10 7.74
C GLY A 87 6.14 -9.66 7.46
N SER A 88 7.26 -9.49 6.78
CA SER A 88 7.73 -8.23 6.21
C SER A 88 8.90 -8.57 5.27
N HIS A 89 9.82 -7.64 5.04
CA HIS A 89 10.91 -7.79 4.07
C HIS A 89 12.28 -8.02 4.73
N VAL A 90 13.23 -8.51 3.93
CA VAL A 90 14.61 -8.80 4.38
C VAL A 90 15.65 -7.92 3.70
N ASP A 91 15.37 -7.33 2.54
CA ASP A 91 16.26 -6.33 1.95
C ASP A 91 16.34 -5.06 2.82
N SER A 92 17.38 -4.26 2.60
CA SER A 92 17.56 -2.98 3.27
C SER A 92 18.07 -1.95 2.29
N VAL A 93 17.88 -0.66 2.60
CA VAL A 93 18.56 0.41 1.88
C VAL A 93 20.09 0.36 2.08
N PRO A 94 20.89 1.00 1.22
CA PRO A 94 22.32 1.13 1.44
C PRO A 94 22.62 1.87 2.74
N ARG A 95 23.49 1.30 3.59
CA ARG A 95 23.83 1.84 4.92
C ARG A 95 22.59 2.11 5.78
N GLY A 96 21.62 1.21 5.67
CA GLY A 96 20.40 1.25 6.46
C GLY A 96 20.61 0.74 7.88
N GLY A 97 19.50 0.69 8.61
CA GLY A 97 19.42 0.05 9.91
C GLY A 97 19.15 -1.45 9.80
N ASN A 98 19.30 -2.14 10.93
CA ASN A 98 19.18 -3.61 10.97
C ASN A 98 17.77 -4.12 11.28
N PHE A 99 16.84 -3.23 11.64
CA PHE A 99 15.51 -3.60 12.13
C PHE A 99 14.41 -3.34 11.11
N ASP A 100 14.59 -2.39 10.20
CA ASP A 100 13.67 -2.14 9.09
C ASP A 100 13.41 -3.40 8.27
N GLY A 101 12.13 -3.76 8.10
CA GLY A 101 11.66 -5.05 7.57
C GLY A 101 11.97 -6.27 8.45
N LEU A 102 13.24 -6.47 8.79
CA LEU A 102 13.74 -7.67 9.46
C LEU A 102 13.04 -7.93 10.81
N ALA A 103 12.66 -6.87 11.54
CA ALA A 103 11.91 -7.01 12.78
C ALA A 103 10.54 -7.69 12.57
N GLY A 104 9.86 -7.42 11.45
CA GLY A 104 8.60 -8.08 11.12
C GLY A 104 8.75 -9.57 10.89
N VAL A 105 9.77 -9.93 10.11
CA VAL A 105 10.12 -11.32 9.80
C VAL A 105 10.49 -12.08 11.07
N LEU A 106 11.40 -11.54 11.88
CA LEU A 106 11.84 -12.19 13.11
C LEU A 106 10.73 -12.28 14.15
N SER A 107 9.86 -11.27 14.27
CA SER A 107 8.72 -11.33 15.20
C SER A 107 7.80 -12.51 14.86
N GLY A 108 7.48 -12.70 13.58
CA GLY A 108 6.71 -13.87 13.12
C GLY A 108 7.42 -15.19 13.42
N ILE A 109 8.72 -15.30 13.11
CA ILE A 109 9.50 -16.51 13.41
C ILE A 109 9.51 -16.79 14.92
N MET A 110 9.69 -15.78 15.77
CA MET A 110 9.64 -15.93 17.22
C MET A 110 8.27 -16.41 17.72
N CYS A 111 7.17 -15.98 17.11
CA CYS A 111 5.85 -16.56 17.41
C CYS A 111 5.79 -18.07 17.08
N LEU A 112 6.34 -18.49 15.93
CA LEU A 112 6.39 -19.91 15.56
C LEU A 112 7.28 -20.73 16.51
N VAL A 113 8.48 -20.22 16.83
CA VAL A 113 9.42 -20.85 17.77
C VAL A 113 8.77 -20.98 19.14
N ARG A 114 8.11 -19.92 19.62
CA ARG A 114 7.37 -19.94 20.90
C ARG A 114 6.30 -21.02 20.91
N ALA A 115 5.44 -21.06 19.90
CA ALA A 115 4.40 -22.08 19.80
C ALA A 115 4.99 -23.50 19.78
N ARG A 116 6.10 -23.70 19.04
CA ARG A 116 6.78 -25.00 18.94
C ARG A 116 7.39 -25.46 20.26
N ARG A 117 8.07 -24.55 20.98
CA ARG A 117 8.73 -24.83 22.27
C ARG A 117 7.72 -25.01 23.41
N GLU A 118 6.64 -24.23 23.42
CA GLU A 118 5.56 -24.32 24.41
C GLU A 118 4.56 -25.45 24.13
N GLY A 119 4.55 -26.00 22.91
CA GLY A 119 3.55 -26.98 22.48
C GLY A 119 2.15 -26.38 22.28
N ASN A 120 2.08 -25.08 22.00
CA ASN A 120 0.84 -24.34 21.81
C ASN A 120 0.38 -24.37 20.35
N SER A 121 -0.93 -24.28 20.13
CA SER A 121 -1.53 -24.18 18.80
C SER A 121 -2.10 -22.79 18.57
N PHE A 122 -2.02 -22.31 17.32
CA PHE A 122 -2.69 -21.08 16.89
C PHE A 122 -4.18 -21.32 16.61
N SER A 123 -4.96 -20.25 16.58
CA SER A 123 -6.41 -20.34 16.30
C SER A 123 -6.72 -20.69 14.85
N GLN A 124 -5.78 -20.45 13.93
CA GLN A 124 -5.76 -20.87 12.53
C GLN A 124 -4.32 -21.21 12.13
N PRO A 125 -4.09 -21.96 11.05
CA PRO A 125 -2.75 -22.16 10.52
C PRO A 125 -2.05 -20.82 10.26
N VAL A 126 -0.77 -20.73 10.64
CA VAL A 126 0.06 -19.52 10.50
C VAL A 126 1.24 -19.82 9.60
N LYS A 127 1.48 -18.92 8.64
CA LYS A 127 2.69 -18.88 7.83
C LYS A 127 3.36 -17.54 8.03
N VAL A 128 4.68 -17.53 8.13
CA VAL A 128 5.50 -16.32 8.19
C VAL A 128 6.25 -16.19 6.88
N ILE A 129 6.22 -15.02 6.24
CA ILE A 129 6.94 -14.75 5.01
C ILE A 129 8.07 -13.75 5.23
N ALA A 130 9.24 -14.08 4.72
CA ALA A 130 10.35 -13.17 4.54
C ALA A 130 10.42 -12.76 3.07
N MET A 131 9.91 -11.56 2.77
CA MET A 131 9.80 -11.05 1.40
C MET A 131 11.09 -10.41 0.91
N ARG A 132 11.28 -10.47 -0.41
CA ARG A 132 12.39 -9.82 -1.11
C ARG A 132 11.96 -8.49 -1.72
N GLY A 133 12.89 -7.54 -1.73
CA GLY A 133 12.80 -6.33 -2.55
C GLY A 133 11.61 -5.43 -2.25
N GLU A 134 11.32 -5.19 -0.98
CA GLU A 134 10.34 -4.15 -0.60
C GLU A 134 10.89 -2.77 -0.89
N GLU A 135 12.18 -2.55 -0.62
CA GLU A 135 12.79 -1.23 -0.64
C GLU A 135 13.00 -0.72 -2.07
N SER A 136 12.65 0.54 -2.29
CA SER A 136 12.89 1.22 -3.57
C SER A 136 14.36 1.50 -3.86
N ALA A 137 15.24 1.36 -2.87
CA ALA A 137 16.56 1.97 -2.86
C ALA A 137 17.55 1.40 -3.90
N TRP A 138 17.29 0.21 -4.45
CA TRP A 138 18.20 -0.48 -5.38
C TRP A 138 17.77 -0.36 -6.84
N PHE A 139 16.47 -0.43 -7.13
CA PHE A 139 15.93 -0.42 -8.49
C PHE A 139 15.02 0.78 -8.80
N GLY A 140 14.48 1.46 -7.79
CA GLY A 140 13.45 2.49 -7.93
C GLY A 140 12.04 2.01 -7.60
N PRO A 141 11.53 0.91 -8.19
CA PRO A 141 10.30 0.27 -7.75
C PRO A 141 10.40 -0.30 -6.34
N CYS A 142 9.31 -0.21 -5.58
CA CYS A 142 9.13 -0.84 -4.27
C CYS A 142 8.16 -2.03 -4.33
N TYR A 143 8.11 -2.79 -3.23
CA TYR A 143 7.19 -3.91 -3.01
C TYR A 143 7.31 -5.03 -4.06
N VAL A 144 8.52 -5.28 -4.58
CA VAL A 144 8.73 -6.20 -5.71
C VAL A 144 8.24 -7.61 -5.34
N GLY A 145 8.62 -8.12 -4.16
CA GLY A 145 8.23 -9.44 -3.69
C GLY A 145 6.72 -9.59 -3.57
N SER A 146 6.04 -8.66 -2.89
CA SER A 146 4.57 -8.72 -2.70
C SER A 146 3.79 -8.48 -4.01
N LYS A 147 4.27 -7.61 -4.90
CA LYS A 147 3.69 -7.44 -6.24
C LYS A 147 3.84 -8.69 -7.10
N ALA A 148 5.00 -9.35 -7.04
CA ALA A 148 5.23 -10.63 -7.72
C ALA A 148 4.32 -11.73 -7.17
N LEU A 149 4.15 -11.79 -5.84
CA LEU A 149 3.21 -12.71 -5.19
C LEU A 149 1.79 -12.58 -5.75
N LEU A 150 1.31 -11.35 -5.91
CA LEU A 150 -0.06 -11.06 -6.33
C LEU A 150 -0.23 -10.87 -7.85
N GLY A 151 0.83 -11.04 -8.64
CA GLY A 151 0.78 -10.97 -10.10
C GLY A 151 0.59 -9.55 -10.66
N ILE A 152 0.97 -8.52 -9.91
CA ILE A 152 0.75 -7.11 -10.28
C ILE A 152 2.05 -6.33 -10.56
N LEU A 153 3.19 -7.03 -10.67
CA LEU A 153 4.47 -6.42 -11.02
C LEU A 153 4.50 -6.06 -12.52
N SER A 154 4.68 -4.78 -12.84
CA SER A 154 4.55 -4.29 -14.22
C SER A 154 5.80 -4.54 -15.09
N PRO A 155 5.66 -4.55 -16.43
CA PRO A 155 6.81 -4.64 -17.34
C PRO A 155 7.83 -3.50 -17.18
N GLU A 156 7.37 -2.29 -16.86
CA GLU A 156 8.24 -1.14 -16.60
C GLU A 156 9.10 -1.36 -15.35
N GLU A 157 8.49 -1.84 -14.26
CA GLU A 157 9.22 -2.19 -13.04
C GLU A 157 10.21 -3.33 -13.27
N LEU A 158 9.84 -4.36 -14.05
CA LEU A 158 10.74 -5.45 -14.46
C LEU A 158 11.96 -4.98 -15.28
N ALA A 159 11.80 -3.86 -16.00
CA ALA A 159 12.86 -3.22 -16.78
C ALA A 159 13.69 -2.21 -15.97
N ALA A 160 13.26 -1.89 -14.74
CA ALA A 160 13.94 -0.94 -13.88
C ALA A 160 15.40 -1.36 -13.64
N LYS A 161 16.28 -0.36 -13.58
CA LYS A 161 17.73 -0.54 -13.58
C LYS A 161 18.27 -0.47 -12.16
N HIS A 162 19.06 -1.46 -11.79
CA HIS A 162 19.78 -1.48 -10.53
C HIS A 162 20.79 -0.34 -10.49
N ARG A 163 20.83 0.41 -9.38
CA ARG A 163 21.67 1.60 -9.22
C ARG A 163 23.17 1.32 -9.25
N GLY A 164 23.60 0.10 -8.93
CA GLY A 164 25.01 -0.25 -8.78
C GLY A 164 25.65 -0.76 -10.07
N ASP A 165 24.96 -1.63 -10.81
CA ASP A 165 25.51 -2.35 -11.97
C ASP A 165 24.71 -2.10 -13.27
N GLY A 166 23.59 -1.39 -13.21
CA GLY A 166 22.77 -1.07 -14.38
C GLY A 166 22.07 -2.28 -15.02
N GLN A 167 22.02 -3.43 -14.34
CA GLN A 167 21.24 -4.58 -14.80
C GLN A 167 19.75 -4.38 -14.48
N THR A 168 18.87 -5.07 -15.22
CA THR A 168 17.42 -4.95 -14.97
C THR A 168 17.01 -5.76 -13.76
N LEU A 169 15.90 -5.37 -13.12
CA LEU A 169 15.26 -6.16 -12.06
C LEU A 169 14.99 -7.59 -12.50
N SER A 170 14.45 -7.77 -13.71
CA SER A 170 14.23 -9.09 -14.30
C SER A 170 15.49 -9.97 -14.38
N ASN A 171 16.67 -9.40 -14.67
CA ASN A 171 17.91 -10.16 -14.71
C ASN A 171 18.34 -10.60 -13.30
N HIS A 172 18.21 -9.73 -12.29
CA HIS A 172 18.51 -10.06 -10.90
C HIS A 172 17.56 -11.13 -10.34
N MET A 173 16.26 -11.01 -10.62
CA MET A 173 15.27 -12.02 -10.27
C MET A 173 15.58 -13.39 -10.89
N GLU A 174 15.93 -13.41 -12.18
CA GLU A 174 16.33 -14.64 -12.88
C GLU A 174 17.62 -15.24 -12.29
N ALA A 175 18.60 -14.40 -11.94
CA ALA A 175 19.88 -14.83 -11.37
C ALA A 175 19.73 -15.55 -10.02
N VAL A 176 18.76 -15.17 -9.19
CA VAL A 176 18.46 -15.89 -7.93
C VAL A 176 17.56 -17.13 -8.11
N GLY A 177 17.24 -17.48 -9.36
CA GLY A 177 16.53 -18.69 -9.75
C GLY A 177 15.01 -18.55 -9.81
N ILE A 178 14.47 -17.33 -9.92
CA ILE A 178 13.02 -17.13 -10.13
C ILE A 178 12.67 -17.52 -11.56
N ASN A 179 11.66 -18.37 -11.73
CA ASN A 179 11.10 -18.63 -13.05
C ASN A 179 10.34 -17.39 -13.54
N MET A 180 10.92 -16.68 -14.52
CA MET A 180 10.38 -15.41 -15.00
C MET A 180 9.15 -15.54 -15.91
N GLU A 181 8.80 -16.74 -16.41
CA GLU A 181 7.60 -16.90 -17.27
C GLU A 181 6.29 -16.49 -16.58
N PRO A 182 5.93 -17.04 -15.40
CA PRO A 182 4.71 -16.64 -14.71
C PRO A 182 4.75 -15.18 -14.25
N ILE A 183 5.92 -14.67 -13.85
CA ILE A 183 6.10 -13.27 -13.42
C ILE A 183 5.80 -12.31 -14.57
N ARG A 184 6.40 -12.53 -15.74
CA ARG A 184 6.18 -11.70 -16.95
C ARG A 184 4.75 -11.79 -17.45
N ALA A 185 4.08 -12.92 -17.22
CA ALA A 185 2.68 -13.12 -17.57
C ALA A 185 1.69 -12.52 -16.55
N GLY A 186 2.18 -11.90 -15.46
CA GLY A 186 1.32 -11.34 -14.39
C GLY A 186 0.52 -12.42 -13.65
N ARG A 187 1.03 -13.66 -13.59
CA ARG A 187 0.35 -14.74 -12.86
C ARG A 187 0.71 -14.64 -11.37
N PRO A 188 -0.28 -14.62 -10.47
CA PRO A 188 -0.02 -14.63 -9.03
C PRO A 188 0.68 -15.92 -8.61
N ILE A 189 1.69 -15.80 -7.75
CA ILE A 189 2.42 -16.92 -7.14
C ILE A 189 1.65 -17.49 -5.95
N ILE A 190 0.92 -16.64 -5.22
CA ILE A 190 0.08 -17.02 -4.09
C ILE A 190 -1.39 -16.91 -4.46
N ASP A 191 -2.19 -17.91 -4.07
CA ASP A 191 -3.65 -17.79 -4.14
C ASP A 191 -4.13 -16.91 -2.97
N ALA A 192 -4.57 -15.70 -3.29
CA ALA A 192 -5.10 -14.74 -2.33
C ALA A 192 -6.25 -15.32 -1.48
N ASN A 193 -7.01 -16.30 -1.99
CA ASN A 193 -8.11 -16.92 -1.24
C ASN A 193 -7.64 -17.80 -0.08
N GLN A 194 -6.40 -18.29 -0.13
CA GLN A 194 -5.79 -19.04 0.97
C GLN A 194 -5.36 -18.12 2.12
N VAL A 195 -5.13 -16.83 1.84
CA VAL A 195 -4.70 -15.85 2.85
C VAL A 195 -5.93 -15.27 3.56
N SER A 196 -6.12 -15.69 4.81
CA SER A 196 -7.20 -15.21 5.69
C SER A 196 -7.02 -13.74 6.07
N ALA A 197 -5.78 -13.37 6.42
CA ALA A 197 -5.36 -12.03 6.79
C ALA A 197 -3.83 -11.92 6.63
N TYR A 198 -3.34 -10.70 6.43
CA TYR A 198 -1.93 -10.36 6.44
C TYR A 198 -1.59 -9.44 7.62
N ILE A 199 -0.66 -9.83 8.49
CA ILE A 199 -0.24 -9.01 9.64
C ILE A 199 1.25 -8.70 9.54
N GLU A 200 1.59 -7.43 9.58
CA GLU A 200 2.98 -6.97 9.49
C GLU A 200 3.40 -6.25 10.77
N VAL A 201 4.48 -6.74 11.38
CA VAL A 201 5.15 -6.03 12.49
C VAL A 201 6.27 -5.20 11.87
N HIS A 202 6.44 -3.97 12.30
CA HIS A 202 7.42 -3.07 11.70
C HIS A 202 7.89 -2.02 12.70
N ILE A 203 9.07 -1.43 12.52
CA ILE A 203 9.41 -0.21 13.27
C ILE A 203 8.54 0.97 12.79
N GLU A 204 8.27 1.94 13.65
CA GLU A 204 7.45 3.11 13.31
C GLU A 204 8.08 3.97 12.20
N GLN A 205 9.41 4.04 12.18
CA GLN A 205 10.21 4.96 11.34
C GLN A 205 9.95 6.46 11.65
N GLY A 206 9.19 6.75 12.70
CA GLY A 206 8.81 8.09 13.15
C GLY A 206 9.00 8.28 14.66
N PRO A 207 8.82 9.51 15.16
CA PRO A 207 9.05 9.81 16.56
C PRO A 207 7.81 9.65 17.46
N VAL A 208 6.64 9.29 16.93
CA VAL A 208 5.36 9.38 17.66
C VAL A 208 5.35 8.49 18.90
N LEU A 209 5.82 7.25 18.81
CA LEU A 209 5.89 6.31 19.93
C LEU A 209 7.01 6.68 20.91
N VAL A 210 8.11 7.27 20.43
CA VAL A 210 9.17 7.83 21.28
C VAL A 210 8.61 8.97 22.13
N GLU A 211 7.98 9.96 21.50
CA GLU A 211 7.40 11.13 22.17
C GLU A 211 6.26 10.75 23.12
N ARG A 212 5.45 9.74 22.77
CA ARG A 212 4.38 9.23 23.63
C ARG A 212 4.88 8.25 24.70
N ASN A 213 6.15 7.87 24.68
CA ASN A 213 6.75 6.85 25.53
C ASN A 213 5.95 5.52 25.53
N LEU A 214 5.55 5.07 24.34
CA LEU A 214 4.83 3.81 24.15
C LEU A 214 5.72 2.82 23.40
N PRO A 215 5.77 1.53 23.80
CA PRO A 215 6.62 0.54 23.12
C PRO A 215 6.08 0.19 21.73
N THR A 216 4.76 0.26 21.55
CA THR A 216 4.09 -0.16 20.32
C THR A 216 2.89 0.72 19.96
N GLY A 217 2.43 0.60 18.72
CA GLY A 217 1.17 1.16 18.24
C GLY A 217 0.53 0.30 17.16
N ILE A 218 -0.79 0.37 17.02
CA ILE A 218 -1.53 -0.33 15.98
C ILE A 218 -1.78 0.62 14.82
N VAL A 219 -1.41 0.18 13.62
CA VAL A 219 -1.50 1.03 12.43
C VAL A 219 -2.95 1.09 11.95
N SER A 220 -3.52 2.30 11.88
CA SER A 220 -4.88 2.53 11.35
C SER A 220 -4.97 2.40 9.83
N GLY A 221 -3.83 2.54 9.15
CA GLY A 221 -3.69 2.49 7.69
C GLY A 221 -2.35 3.08 7.25
N ILE A 222 -2.05 2.92 5.98
CA ILE A 222 -0.87 3.43 5.31
C ILE A 222 -1.29 4.63 4.48
N ARG A 223 -0.63 5.78 4.69
CA ARG A 223 -0.97 7.01 3.97
C ARG A 223 -0.73 6.83 2.47
N GLY A 224 -1.72 7.24 1.68
CA GLY A 224 -1.51 7.50 0.26
C GLY A 224 -0.81 8.84 0.08
N ASN A 225 -0.51 9.18 -1.17
CA ASN A 225 0.10 10.46 -1.50
C ASN A 225 -0.28 10.92 -2.90
N PHE A 226 -0.15 12.22 -3.13
CA PHE A 226 0.18 12.75 -4.45
C PHE A 226 1.49 13.50 -4.37
N ARG A 227 2.30 13.35 -5.42
CA ARG A 227 3.66 13.87 -5.45
C ARG A 227 3.97 14.54 -6.77
N TYR A 228 4.53 15.73 -6.67
CA TYR A 228 5.23 16.39 -7.75
C TYR A 228 6.73 16.24 -7.51
N ARG A 229 7.40 15.39 -8.30
CA ARG A 229 8.85 15.19 -8.19
C ARG A 229 9.62 16.47 -8.49
N LYS A 230 9.09 17.28 -9.41
CA LYS A 230 9.68 18.54 -9.85
C LYS A 230 8.59 19.47 -10.36
N ILE A 231 8.44 20.60 -9.68
CA ILE A 231 7.68 21.77 -10.09
C ILE A 231 8.71 22.84 -10.46
N ALA A 232 8.56 23.45 -11.63
CA ALA A 232 9.37 24.60 -12.06
C ALA A 232 8.52 25.87 -12.06
N CYS A 233 8.92 26.89 -11.31
CA CYS A 233 8.32 28.22 -11.38
C CYS A 233 9.24 29.15 -12.17
N TYR A 234 8.74 29.67 -13.28
CA TYR A 234 9.42 30.56 -14.20
C TYR A 234 9.00 32.00 -13.93
N GLY A 235 10.00 32.85 -13.74
CA GLY A 235 9.85 34.29 -13.60
C GLY A 235 10.75 35.02 -14.59
N GLU A 236 11.29 36.16 -14.18
CA GLU A 236 12.18 36.98 -15.01
C GLU A 236 13.46 37.34 -14.25
N ALA A 237 14.60 37.08 -14.90
CA ALA A 237 15.88 37.47 -14.34
C ALA A 237 16.05 38.99 -14.32
N GLY A 238 16.57 39.53 -13.22
CA GLY A 238 16.74 40.98 -13.07
C GLY A 238 17.77 41.35 -12.03
N HIS A 239 18.24 42.61 -12.06
CA HIS A 239 19.17 43.11 -11.05
C HIS A 239 18.43 43.37 -9.73
N SER A 240 18.88 42.74 -8.64
CA SER A 240 18.17 42.74 -7.35
C SER A 240 17.99 44.12 -6.72
N GLY A 241 18.81 45.11 -7.09
CA GLY A 241 18.67 46.49 -6.64
C GLY A 241 17.99 47.44 -7.63
N ALA A 242 17.92 47.08 -8.92
CA ALA A 242 17.49 48.02 -9.96
C ALA A 242 16.04 47.78 -10.41
N VAL A 243 15.54 46.54 -10.32
CA VAL A 243 14.16 46.22 -10.70
C VAL A 243 13.22 46.59 -9.54
N PRO A 244 12.32 47.59 -9.71
CA PRO A 244 11.33 47.94 -8.69
C PRO A 244 10.27 46.84 -8.54
N LEU A 245 9.62 46.77 -7.38
CA LEU A 245 8.61 45.75 -7.05
C LEU A 245 7.54 45.55 -8.16
N ALA A 246 7.05 46.64 -8.75
CA ALA A 246 5.99 46.62 -9.77
C ALA A 246 6.37 45.86 -11.06
N TYR A 247 7.67 45.64 -11.31
CA TYR A 247 8.19 44.96 -12.49
C TYR A 247 8.89 43.63 -12.13
N ARG A 248 8.73 43.16 -10.89
CA ARG A 248 9.36 41.91 -10.46
C ARG A 248 8.44 40.73 -10.71
N HIS A 249 8.97 39.76 -11.45
CA HIS A 249 8.40 38.42 -11.62
C HIS A 249 9.31 37.42 -10.90
N ASP A 250 9.37 37.50 -9.57
CA ASP A 250 10.32 36.73 -8.76
C ASP A 250 9.75 35.33 -8.44
N PRO A 251 10.33 34.25 -9.02
CA PRO A 251 9.79 32.91 -8.84
C PRO A 251 10.11 32.33 -7.45
N VAL A 252 11.15 32.80 -6.77
CA VAL A 252 11.49 32.35 -5.41
C VAL A 252 10.43 32.84 -4.43
N LEU A 253 10.03 34.11 -4.54
CA LEU A 253 8.98 34.67 -3.69
C LEU A 253 7.61 34.05 -4.00
N ALA A 254 7.36 33.66 -5.25
CA ALA A 254 6.15 32.92 -5.62
C ALA A 254 6.10 31.52 -4.98
N MET A 255 7.20 30.76 -5.05
CA MET A 255 7.29 29.47 -4.36
C MET A 255 7.16 29.63 -2.84
N ALA A 256 7.83 30.60 -2.24
CA ALA A 256 7.75 30.85 -0.80
C ALA A 256 6.32 31.16 -0.34
N GLU A 257 5.57 31.94 -1.13
CA GLU A 257 4.15 32.19 -0.85
C GLU A 257 3.31 30.90 -0.93
N LEU A 258 3.51 30.09 -1.98
CA LEU A 258 2.80 28.82 -2.12
C LEU A 258 3.04 27.94 -0.89
N LEU A 259 4.30 27.73 -0.50
CA LEU A 259 4.65 26.87 0.63
C LEU A 259 4.07 27.41 1.95
N ASN A 260 4.09 28.73 2.17
CA ASN A 260 3.49 29.33 3.37
C ASN A 260 1.98 29.13 3.45
N VAL A 261 1.26 29.26 2.32
CA VAL A 261 -0.19 29.03 2.29
C VAL A 261 -0.52 27.56 2.53
N LEU A 262 0.26 26.64 1.97
CA LEU A 262 0.10 25.21 2.20
C LEU A 262 0.41 24.82 3.65
N ASP A 263 1.44 25.40 4.25
CA ASP A 263 1.78 25.18 5.66
C ASP A 263 0.68 25.67 6.61
N ALA A 264 0.12 26.86 6.37
CA ALA A 264 -1.00 27.36 7.15
C ALA A 264 -2.25 26.44 7.05
N ALA A 265 -2.57 25.99 5.83
CA ALA A 265 -3.67 25.04 5.62
C ALA A 265 -3.41 23.71 6.32
N TRP A 266 -2.16 23.22 6.30
CA TRP A 266 -1.78 22.00 6.99
C TRP A 266 -2.05 22.07 8.49
N HIS A 267 -1.61 23.15 9.14
CA HIS A 267 -1.86 23.37 10.57
C HIS A 267 -3.37 23.42 10.88
N GLU A 268 -4.17 24.08 10.04
CA GLU A 268 -5.62 24.14 10.20
C GLU A 268 -6.26 22.74 10.13
N PHE A 269 -5.89 21.93 9.13
CA PHE A 269 -6.44 20.59 8.98
C PHE A 269 -6.03 19.65 10.12
N VAL A 270 -4.78 19.70 10.56
CA VAL A 270 -4.30 18.90 11.69
C VAL A 270 -4.98 19.32 13.00
N ALA A 271 -5.15 20.64 13.23
CA ALA A 271 -5.87 21.14 14.40
C ALA A 271 -7.35 20.71 14.40
N ALA A 272 -7.95 20.52 13.23
CA ALA A 272 -9.29 19.95 13.05
C ALA A 272 -9.32 18.40 13.14
N GLY A 273 -8.22 17.75 13.50
CA GLY A 273 -8.12 16.30 13.67
C GLY A 273 -8.04 15.52 12.35
N ARG A 274 -7.71 16.18 11.23
CA ARG A 274 -7.51 15.51 9.94
C ARG A 274 -6.08 14.99 9.82
N ASP A 275 -5.94 13.84 9.17
CA ASP A 275 -4.63 13.29 8.81
C ASP A 275 -4.11 13.97 7.55
N LEU A 276 -3.00 14.69 7.67
CA LEU A 276 -2.32 15.32 6.55
C LEU A 276 -0.84 15.50 6.89
N VAL A 277 0.02 15.33 5.90
CA VAL A 277 1.44 15.70 5.97
C VAL A 277 1.81 16.38 4.66
N ILE A 278 2.56 17.47 4.73
CA ILE A 278 3.06 18.21 3.57
C ILE A 278 4.58 18.34 3.68
N THR A 279 5.29 18.13 2.57
CA THR A 279 6.74 18.29 2.53
C THR A 279 7.21 18.80 1.17
N SER A 280 8.13 19.76 1.17
CA SER A 280 8.97 20.10 0.01
C SER A 280 10.40 19.73 0.34
N GLY A 281 10.86 18.59 -0.17
CA GLY A 281 12.18 18.02 0.19
C GLY A 281 13.33 18.50 -0.70
N MET A 282 13.02 19.01 -1.89
CA MET A 282 13.99 19.52 -2.85
C MET A 282 13.61 20.95 -3.23
N VAL A 283 14.56 21.89 -3.11
CA VAL A 283 14.40 23.29 -3.52
C VAL A 283 15.72 23.81 -4.07
N SER A 284 15.75 24.32 -5.29
CA SER A 284 16.96 24.85 -5.90
C SER A 284 16.70 25.89 -6.98
N THR A 285 17.56 26.92 -7.02
CA THR A 285 17.75 27.78 -8.20
C THR A 285 18.87 27.23 -9.08
N ASP A 286 18.93 27.66 -10.34
CA ASP A 286 19.97 27.24 -11.28
C ASP A 286 21.37 27.66 -10.80
N GLN A 287 22.19 26.68 -10.36
CA GLN A 287 23.53 26.92 -9.83
C GLN A 287 24.49 27.57 -10.85
N GLN A 288 24.24 27.42 -12.14
CA GLN A 288 25.08 28.04 -13.18
C GLN A 288 24.78 29.53 -13.35
N LYS A 289 23.60 29.98 -12.92
CA LYS A 289 23.12 31.35 -13.14
C LYS A 289 22.90 32.15 -11.86
N HIS A 290 22.69 31.48 -10.72
CA HIS A 290 22.28 32.14 -9.50
C HIS A 290 23.36 33.11 -8.98
N ALA A 291 22.92 34.23 -8.42
CA ALA A 291 23.82 35.22 -7.83
C ALA A 291 23.08 36.02 -6.77
N LEU A 292 23.78 36.48 -5.74
CA LEU A 292 23.21 37.26 -4.64
C LEU A 292 22.45 38.51 -5.13
N THR A 293 22.94 39.14 -6.20
CA THR A 293 22.39 40.39 -6.74
C THR A 293 21.50 40.18 -7.97
N ARG A 294 20.98 38.96 -8.16
CA ARG A 294 20.13 38.58 -9.30
C ARG A 294 18.81 38.00 -8.80
N ILE A 295 17.70 38.53 -9.33
CA ILE A 295 16.39 37.88 -9.27
C ILE A 295 16.47 36.64 -10.16
N PRO A 296 16.15 35.43 -9.69
CA PRO A 296 16.24 34.21 -10.50
C PRO A 296 15.21 34.17 -11.63
N ASP A 297 15.58 33.58 -12.77
CA ASP A 297 14.66 33.27 -13.88
C ASP A 297 13.79 32.04 -13.61
N VAL A 298 14.27 31.09 -12.79
CA VAL A 298 13.54 29.87 -12.46
C VAL A 298 13.91 29.37 -11.06
N ILE A 299 12.93 28.77 -10.37
CA ILE A 299 13.16 27.92 -9.20
C ILE A 299 12.51 26.56 -9.44
N GLU A 300 13.19 25.49 -9.03
CA GLU A 300 12.68 24.13 -9.07
C GLU A 300 12.52 23.58 -7.66
N PHE A 301 11.41 22.90 -7.40
CA PHE A 301 11.15 22.29 -6.11
C PHE A 301 10.23 21.07 -6.21
N SER A 302 10.23 20.22 -5.19
CA SER A 302 9.33 19.06 -5.08
C SER A 302 8.12 19.38 -4.19
N LEU A 303 7.02 18.64 -4.33
CA LEU A 303 5.93 18.66 -3.35
C LEU A 303 5.43 17.23 -3.09
N ASP A 304 5.39 16.82 -1.83
CA ASP A 304 4.88 15.52 -1.35
C ASP A 304 3.79 15.76 -0.32
N ILE A 305 2.56 15.34 -0.62
CA ILE A 305 1.40 15.48 0.27
C ILE A 305 0.82 14.10 0.53
N ARG A 306 0.69 13.74 1.82
CA ARG A 306 0.24 12.41 2.25
C ARG A 306 -0.95 12.48 3.19
N SER A 307 -1.84 11.49 3.09
CA SER A 307 -3.00 11.32 3.98
C SER A 307 -3.56 9.90 3.87
N GLN A 308 -4.19 9.41 4.93
CA GLN A 308 -5.02 8.21 4.91
C GLN A 308 -6.38 8.43 4.23
N ASP A 309 -6.80 9.68 4.05
CA ASP A 309 -8.09 10.06 3.49
C ASP A 309 -7.93 10.47 2.02
N SER A 310 -8.50 9.66 1.12
CA SER A 310 -8.44 9.92 -0.32
C SER A 310 -9.18 11.20 -0.72
N GLU A 311 -10.28 11.53 -0.03
CA GLU A 311 -11.00 12.78 -0.27
C GLU A 311 -10.16 13.98 0.17
N MET A 312 -9.42 13.84 1.28
CA MET A 312 -8.49 14.85 1.75
C MET A 312 -7.34 15.08 0.76
N LEU A 313 -6.77 14.01 0.19
CA LEU A 313 -5.75 14.14 -0.88
C LEU A 313 -6.31 14.88 -2.09
N ASN A 314 -7.50 14.50 -2.59
CA ASN A 314 -8.14 15.19 -3.71
C ASN A 314 -8.41 16.66 -3.41
N ARG A 315 -8.90 16.97 -2.20
CA ARG A 315 -9.14 18.34 -1.75
C ARG A 315 -7.85 19.15 -1.71
N MET A 316 -6.78 18.59 -1.15
CA MET A 316 -5.48 19.27 -1.09
C MET A 316 -4.85 19.45 -2.46
N HIS A 317 -5.02 18.48 -3.36
CA HIS A 317 -4.55 18.60 -4.74
C HIS A 317 -5.25 19.76 -5.46
N SER A 318 -6.58 19.83 -5.39
CA SER A 318 -7.35 20.95 -5.94
C SER A 318 -6.96 22.29 -5.29
N PHE A 319 -6.71 22.29 -3.98
CA PHE A 319 -6.26 23.49 -3.26
C PHE A 319 -4.88 23.97 -3.75
N VAL A 320 -3.91 23.06 -3.94
CA VAL A 320 -2.59 23.38 -4.50
C VAL A 320 -2.72 24.03 -5.87
N LEU A 321 -3.50 23.43 -6.78
CA LEU A 321 -3.69 23.96 -8.12
C LEU A 321 -4.36 25.35 -8.11
N ALA A 322 -5.35 25.55 -7.23
CA ALA A 322 -5.99 26.85 -7.06
C ALA A 322 -5.03 27.93 -6.54
N GLN A 323 -4.16 27.59 -5.58
CA GLN A 323 -3.15 28.52 -5.07
C GLN A 323 -2.09 28.83 -6.12
N ILE A 324 -1.65 27.84 -6.90
CA ILE A 324 -0.75 28.06 -8.04
C ILE A 324 -1.36 29.07 -9.00
N ALA A 325 -2.58 28.83 -9.49
CA ALA A 325 -3.25 29.74 -10.44
C ALA A 325 -3.42 31.16 -9.89
N ARG A 326 -3.72 31.30 -8.59
CA ARG A 326 -3.80 32.61 -7.92
C ARG A 326 -2.44 33.32 -7.94
N ILE A 327 -1.39 32.62 -7.51
CA ILE A 327 -0.03 33.18 -7.38
C ILE A 327 0.56 33.54 -8.74
N GLU A 328 0.33 32.70 -9.77
CA GLU A 328 0.72 33.00 -11.16
C GLU A 328 0.19 34.36 -11.61
N ARG A 329 -1.10 34.62 -11.38
CA ARG A 329 -1.74 35.88 -11.75
C ARG A 329 -1.24 37.07 -10.95
N GLU A 330 -1.07 36.91 -9.63
CA GLU A 330 -0.71 38.03 -8.74
C GLU A 330 0.78 38.42 -8.85
N ARG A 331 1.65 37.46 -9.17
CA ARG A 331 3.09 37.69 -9.31
C ARG A 331 3.57 37.72 -10.76
N ALA A 332 2.68 37.44 -11.71
CA ALA A 332 2.98 37.30 -13.14
C ALA A 332 4.18 36.36 -13.38
N VAL A 333 4.10 35.18 -12.78
CA VAL A 333 5.02 34.05 -12.96
C VAL A 333 4.27 32.88 -13.58
N ARG A 334 4.97 31.83 -14.02
CA ARG A 334 4.38 30.59 -14.54
C ARG A 334 4.90 29.38 -13.79
N PHE A 335 4.01 28.56 -13.25
CA PHE A 335 4.35 27.25 -12.72
C PHE A 335 4.18 26.17 -13.80
N ASP A 336 5.04 25.17 -13.73
CA ASP A 336 4.99 23.95 -14.50
C ASP A 336 5.13 22.80 -13.51
N THR A 337 4.03 22.14 -13.21
CA THR A 337 3.98 21.09 -12.18
C THR A 337 4.39 19.73 -12.72
N GLY A 338 4.36 19.53 -14.05
CA GLY A 338 4.30 18.21 -14.64
C GLY A 338 3.09 17.40 -14.16
N GLU A 339 3.18 16.07 -14.28
CA GLU A 339 2.17 15.14 -13.81
C GLU A 339 2.36 14.79 -12.33
N ALA A 340 1.26 14.81 -11.57
CA ALA A 340 1.23 14.32 -10.21
C ALA A 340 1.28 12.78 -10.22
N LEU A 341 2.10 12.21 -9.34
CA LEU A 341 2.17 10.78 -9.11
C LEU A 341 1.32 10.43 -7.91
N TRP A 342 0.40 9.48 -8.09
CA TRP A 342 -0.57 9.13 -7.08
C TRP A 342 -0.31 7.76 -6.49
N THR A 343 -0.46 7.65 -5.18
CA THR A 343 -0.53 6.38 -4.45
C THR A 343 -1.80 6.39 -3.62
N THR A 344 -2.68 5.41 -3.84
CA THR A 344 -3.91 5.29 -3.06
C THR A 344 -3.60 4.90 -1.61
N PRO A 345 -4.25 5.52 -0.61
CA PRO A 345 -4.15 5.07 0.78
C PRO A 345 -4.59 3.62 0.95
N ALA A 346 -3.87 2.86 1.76
CA ALA A 346 -4.27 1.49 2.13
C ALA A 346 -4.80 1.49 3.55
N ILE A 347 -6.09 1.24 3.73
CA ILE A 347 -6.72 1.22 5.05
C ILE A 347 -6.56 -0.17 5.65
N CYS A 348 -6.12 -0.25 6.91
CA CYS A 348 -6.07 -1.52 7.64
C CYS A 348 -7.50 -1.98 7.98
N ASP A 349 -7.73 -3.30 7.98
CA ASP A 349 -9.07 -3.83 8.25
C ASP A 349 -9.53 -3.48 9.67
N LYS A 350 -10.71 -2.87 9.80
CA LYS A 350 -11.24 -2.39 11.09
C LYS A 350 -11.40 -3.49 12.14
N LYS A 351 -11.72 -4.72 11.71
CA LYS A 351 -11.83 -5.87 12.63
C LYS A 351 -10.45 -6.31 13.06
N LEU A 352 -9.47 -6.33 12.16
CA LEU A 352 -8.08 -6.62 12.53
C LEU A 352 -7.54 -5.58 13.52
N ILE A 353 -7.77 -4.29 13.30
CA ILE A 353 -7.41 -3.23 14.24
C ILE A 353 -8.04 -3.49 15.62
N ALA A 354 -9.32 -3.86 15.68
CA ALA A 354 -10.00 -4.15 16.94
C ALA A 354 -9.38 -5.35 17.68
N HIS A 355 -9.14 -6.47 16.98
CA HIS A 355 -8.52 -7.66 17.58
C HIS A 355 -7.06 -7.42 17.98
N LEU A 356 -6.28 -6.67 17.20
CA LEU A 356 -4.94 -6.23 17.59
C LEU A 356 -5.00 -5.34 18.85
N GLY A 357 -6.05 -4.53 18.98
CA GLY A 357 -6.31 -3.73 20.18
C GLY A 357 -6.57 -4.59 21.41
N GLU A 358 -7.34 -5.66 21.26
CA GLU A 358 -7.58 -6.64 22.33
C GLU A 358 -6.29 -7.40 22.70
N ALA A 359 -5.52 -7.86 21.70
CA ALA A 359 -4.23 -8.50 21.91
C ALA A 359 -3.24 -7.57 22.64
N THR A 360 -3.23 -6.28 22.29
CA THR A 360 -2.42 -5.26 22.97
C THR A 360 -2.81 -5.07 24.42
N ARG A 361 -4.11 -5.08 24.73
CA ARG A 361 -4.56 -5.02 26.14
C ARG A 361 -4.18 -6.28 26.91
N ALA A 362 -4.17 -7.45 26.26
CA ALA A 362 -3.81 -8.71 26.89
C ALA A 362 -2.32 -8.76 27.32
N THR A 363 -1.44 -8.01 26.66
CA THR A 363 -0.03 -7.84 27.08
C THR A 363 0.15 -6.79 28.19
N GLY A 364 -0.93 -6.13 28.63
CA GLY A 364 -0.87 -5.02 29.59
C GLY A 364 -0.38 -3.71 28.98
N SER A 365 -0.23 -3.63 27.65
CA SER A 365 0.20 -2.42 26.96
C SER A 365 -0.98 -1.51 26.59
N PRO A 366 -0.78 -0.18 26.59
CA PRO A 366 -1.81 0.76 26.16
C PRO A 366 -2.00 0.67 24.64
N VAL A 367 -3.26 0.79 24.20
CA VAL A 367 -3.59 0.83 22.76
C VAL A 367 -3.36 2.24 22.23
N CYS A 368 -2.50 2.36 21.23
CA CYS A 368 -2.25 3.59 20.48
C CYS A 368 -2.55 3.36 19.00
N LEU A 369 -3.42 4.18 18.40
CA LEU A 369 -3.64 4.17 16.95
C LEU A 369 -2.81 5.27 16.29
N LEU A 370 -2.14 4.92 15.19
CA LEU A 370 -1.36 5.85 14.38
C LEU A 370 -1.34 5.43 12.92
N ALA A 371 -1.13 6.41 12.03
CA ALA A 371 -0.96 6.16 10.60
C ALA A 371 0.48 5.79 10.29
N SER A 372 0.70 4.85 9.36
CA SER A 372 2.02 4.71 8.77
C SER A 372 2.29 5.85 7.80
N GLY A 373 3.41 6.53 8.00
CA GLY A 373 3.96 7.48 7.03
C GLY A 373 4.75 6.79 5.90
N GLY A 374 5.32 5.61 6.18
CA GLY A 374 6.10 4.80 5.24
C GLY A 374 5.21 3.92 4.35
N GLY A 375 5.80 3.46 3.24
CA GLY A 375 5.23 2.38 2.46
C GLY A 375 5.52 1.02 3.10
N HIS A 376 4.65 0.03 2.93
CA HIS A 376 4.89 -1.34 3.39
C HIS A 376 4.16 -2.33 2.48
N ASP A 377 4.62 -3.59 2.48
CA ASP A 377 3.99 -4.69 1.74
C ASP A 377 2.50 -4.89 2.14
N ALA A 378 2.12 -4.59 3.39
CA ALA A 378 0.72 -4.58 3.83
C ALA A 378 -0.21 -3.73 2.92
N ALA A 379 0.30 -2.68 2.27
CA ALA A 379 -0.48 -1.90 1.31
C ALA A 379 -0.87 -2.74 0.08
N VAL A 380 0.06 -3.55 -0.42
CA VAL A 380 -0.13 -4.41 -1.59
C VAL A 380 -1.15 -5.52 -1.30
N PHE A 381 -1.04 -6.16 -0.13
CA PHE A 381 -2.03 -7.15 0.31
C PHE A 381 -3.43 -6.52 0.51
N SER A 382 -3.50 -5.35 1.15
CA SER A 382 -4.78 -4.63 1.35
C SER A 382 -5.45 -4.28 0.01
N GLN A 383 -4.68 -3.77 -0.96
CA GLN A 383 -5.19 -3.43 -2.29
C GLN A 383 -5.69 -4.66 -3.07
N ALA A 384 -5.09 -5.84 -2.86
CA ALA A 384 -5.58 -7.12 -3.39
C ALA A 384 -6.82 -7.68 -2.65
N GLY A 385 -7.38 -6.92 -1.71
CA GLY A 385 -8.57 -7.28 -0.94
C GLY A 385 -8.30 -8.33 0.15
N ILE A 386 -7.06 -8.51 0.58
CA ILE A 386 -6.69 -9.34 1.73
C ILE A 386 -6.78 -8.45 2.99
N PRO A 387 -7.58 -8.83 4.00
CA PRO A 387 -7.62 -8.08 5.26
C PRO A 387 -6.21 -7.93 5.83
N SER A 388 -5.74 -6.69 5.97
CA SER A 388 -4.37 -6.41 6.38
C SER A 388 -4.34 -5.54 7.63
N GLY A 389 -3.37 -5.76 8.51
CA GLY A 389 -3.15 -4.98 9.72
C GLY A 389 -1.67 -4.89 10.06
N MET A 390 -1.26 -3.87 10.83
CA MET A 390 0.14 -3.75 11.25
C MET A 390 0.29 -3.35 12.71
N ILE A 391 1.43 -3.73 13.28
CA ILE A 391 1.89 -3.35 14.61
C ILE A 391 3.22 -2.61 14.44
N PHE A 392 3.27 -1.37 14.93
CA PHE A 392 4.50 -0.60 15.02
C PHE A 392 5.24 -0.85 16.32
N ILE A 393 6.56 -0.91 16.21
CA ILE A 393 7.54 -0.93 17.30
C ILE A 393 8.16 0.46 17.39
N ARG A 394 8.28 0.99 18.60
CA ARG A 394 9.02 2.24 18.84
C ARG A 394 10.48 2.10 18.38
N ASN A 395 10.95 3.06 17.59
CA ASN A 395 12.36 3.15 17.22
C ASN A 395 12.88 4.58 17.37
N ARG A 396 14.15 4.71 17.76
CA ARG A 396 14.88 5.98 17.83
C ARG A 396 15.66 6.19 16.53
N ASN A 397 15.88 7.47 16.20
CA ASN A 397 16.63 7.94 15.04
C ASN A 397 16.00 7.59 13.67
N GLY A 398 14.71 7.24 13.63
CA GLY A 398 14.03 6.90 12.36
C GLY A 398 14.59 5.63 11.72
N SER A 399 14.39 5.49 10.41
CA SER A 399 14.94 4.41 9.58
C SER A 399 15.83 4.97 8.45
N HIS A 400 16.35 4.10 7.60
CA HIS A 400 17.16 4.41 6.41
C HIS A 400 18.47 5.12 6.74
N ASN A 401 19.00 4.84 7.93
CA ASN A 401 20.29 5.34 8.38
C ASN A 401 20.97 4.34 9.35
N PRO A 402 22.31 4.39 9.48
CA PRO A 402 23.05 3.47 10.34
C PRO A 402 22.78 3.63 11.84
N GLN A 403 22.17 4.74 12.26
CA GLN A 403 21.89 5.05 13.66
C GLN A 403 20.48 4.59 14.09
N GLU A 404 19.72 3.94 13.20
CA GLU A 404 18.45 3.29 13.54
C GLU A 404 18.62 2.42 14.79
N ALA A 405 17.75 2.64 15.76
CA ALA A 405 17.81 1.93 17.03
C ALA A 405 16.43 1.48 17.50
N MET A 406 16.30 0.19 17.75
CA MET A 406 15.14 -0.43 18.41
C MET A 406 15.64 -1.15 19.66
N THR A 407 14.90 -1.07 20.77
CA THR A 407 15.22 -1.88 21.94
C THR A 407 14.57 -3.26 21.80
N ILE A 408 15.21 -4.27 22.38
CA ILE A 408 14.69 -5.64 22.30
C ILE A 408 13.43 -5.77 23.15
N GLU A 409 13.32 -5.01 24.23
CA GLU A 409 12.13 -4.96 25.07
C GLU A 409 10.90 -4.46 24.28
N ASP A 410 11.06 -3.45 23.42
CA ASP A 410 9.95 -2.95 22.58
C ASP A 410 9.58 -3.99 21.49
N PHE A 411 10.58 -4.71 20.95
CA PHE A 411 10.37 -5.82 20.02
C PHE A 411 9.63 -7.00 20.67
N ASP A 412 9.99 -7.34 21.91
CA ASP A 412 9.36 -8.42 22.67
C ASP A 412 7.88 -8.09 22.91
N VAL A 413 7.56 -6.84 23.27
CA VAL A 413 6.16 -6.39 23.41
C VAL A 413 5.38 -6.55 22.11
N ALA A 414 5.92 -6.11 20.97
CA ALA A 414 5.23 -6.27 19.68
C ALA A 414 5.05 -7.74 19.27
N THR A 415 6.05 -8.57 19.55
CA THR A 415 6.01 -10.01 19.31
C THR A 415 4.98 -10.71 20.21
N ASP A 416 4.86 -10.27 21.46
CA ASP A 416 3.81 -10.75 22.37
C ASP A 416 2.42 -10.35 21.87
N ILE A 417 2.24 -9.12 21.36
CA ILE A 417 0.97 -8.68 20.78
C ILE A 417 0.62 -9.55 19.56
N LEU A 418 1.57 -9.78 18.65
CA LEU A 418 1.38 -10.66 17.51
C LEU A 418 1.01 -12.08 17.95
N TYR A 419 1.74 -12.64 18.92
CA TYR A 419 1.46 -13.98 19.45
C TYR A 419 0.06 -14.07 20.07
N GLN A 420 -0.32 -13.11 20.91
CA GLN A 420 -1.66 -13.02 21.50
C GLN A 420 -2.74 -12.94 20.41
N PHE A 421 -2.51 -12.18 19.35
CA PHE A 421 -3.43 -12.13 18.21
C PHE A 421 -3.57 -13.49 17.51
N LEU A 422 -2.47 -14.23 17.32
CA LEU A 422 -2.46 -15.51 16.60
C LEU A 422 -3.07 -16.69 17.39
N ILE A 423 -2.96 -16.70 18.72
CA ILE A 423 -3.55 -17.76 19.56
C ILE A 423 -5.04 -17.55 19.83
N ASN A 424 -5.53 -16.31 19.72
CA ASN A 424 -6.94 -16.00 19.97
C ASN A 424 -7.80 -16.20 18.71
N PRO A 425 -9.05 -16.70 18.84
CA PRO A 425 -9.94 -16.90 17.69
C PRO A 425 -10.30 -15.57 17.03
N ILE A 426 -10.05 -15.46 15.72
CA ILE A 426 -10.42 -14.29 14.93
C ILE A 426 -11.67 -14.61 14.10
N ALA A 427 -12.75 -13.86 14.29
CA ALA A 427 -13.93 -13.92 13.42
C ALA A 427 -13.65 -13.16 12.10
N LEU A 428 -12.82 -13.74 11.23
CA LEU A 428 -12.53 -13.18 9.91
C LEU A 428 -13.72 -13.40 8.96
N PRO A 429 -14.07 -12.40 8.12
CA PRO A 429 -15.10 -12.61 7.10
C PRO A 429 -14.71 -13.80 6.20
N SER A 430 -15.66 -14.69 5.95
CA SER A 430 -15.51 -15.74 4.95
C SER A 430 -15.36 -15.10 3.57
N ARG A 431 -14.21 -15.27 2.90
CA ARG A 431 -14.05 -14.94 1.47
C ARG A 431 -14.77 -15.94 0.56
N ALA A 432 -15.10 -17.12 1.07
CA ALA A 432 -15.98 -18.04 0.36
C ALA A 432 -17.41 -17.49 0.39
N LEU A 433 -17.96 -17.14 -0.77
CA LEU A 433 -19.40 -16.93 -0.94
C LEU A 433 -20.11 -18.18 -0.42
N SER A 434 -21.01 -18.00 0.56
CA SER A 434 -21.88 -19.10 1.00
C SER A 434 -22.68 -19.64 -0.21
N PRO A 435 -23.09 -20.92 -0.21
CA PRO A 435 -23.92 -21.47 -1.29
C PRO A 435 -25.14 -20.59 -1.59
N ARG A 436 -25.74 -20.00 -0.55
CA ARG A 436 -26.87 -19.06 -0.64
C ARG A 436 -26.50 -17.72 -1.31
N GLN A 437 -25.28 -17.23 -1.15
CA GLN A 437 -24.77 -16.04 -1.84
C GLN A 437 -24.40 -16.35 -3.30
N LYS A 438 -23.86 -17.54 -3.58
CA LYS A 438 -23.62 -18.01 -4.96
C LYS A 438 -24.94 -18.17 -5.72
N GLU A 439 -25.97 -18.67 -5.06
CA GLU A 439 -27.31 -18.84 -5.61
C GLU A 439 -28.04 -17.50 -5.79
N LYS A 440 -27.91 -16.57 -4.84
CA LYS A 440 -28.42 -15.19 -4.99
C LYS A 440 -27.70 -14.41 -6.09
N ALA A 441 -26.39 -14.65 -6.29
CA ALA A 441 -25.61 -14.02 -7.35
C ALA A 441 -25.94 -14.60 -8.75
N LYS A 442 -26.16 -15.92 -8.86
CA LYS A 442 -26.67 -16.55 -10.09
C LYS A 442 -28.04 -16.03 -10.53
N ASN A 443 -28.86 -15.62 -9.57
CA ASN A 443 -30.22 -15.12 -9.81
C ASN A 443 -30.31 -13.60 -9.85
N LEU A 444 -29.18 -12.88 -9.85
CA LEU A 444 -29.19 -11.44 -10.03
C LEU A 444 -29.41 -11.15 -11.53
N MET A 445 -30.48 -10.45 -11.86
CA MET A 445 -30.70 -9.91 -13.21
C MET A 445 -29.93 -8.60 -13.38
N PHE A 446 -29.65 -8.18 -14.61
CA PHE A 446 -29.05 -6.87 -14.87
C PHE A 446 -29.94 -5.72 -14.35
N ASN A 447 -31.26 -5.94 -14.28
CA ASN A 447 -32.26 -5.04 -13.70
C ASN A 447 -31.98 -4.55 -12.27
N THR A 448 -31.20 -5.29 -11.48
CA THR A 448 -30.79 -4.82 -10.15
C THR A 448 -29.95 -3.52 -10.23
N ILE A 449 -29.27 -3.26 -11.35
CA ILE A 449 -28.47 -2.05 -11.54
C ILE A 449 -29.35 -0.81 -11.67
N THR A 450 -30.44 -0.87 -12.44
CA THR A 450 -31.37 0.25 -12.60
C THR A 450 -32.26 0.43 -11.38
N ASP A 451 -32.60 -0.64 -10.66
CA ASP A 451 -33.32 -0.55 -9.38
C ASP A 451 -32.53 0.24 -8.33
N ILE A 452 -31.21 0.06 -8.24
CA ILE A 452 -30.34 0.83 -7.34
C ILE A 452 -30.33 2.32 -7.71
N ILE A 453 -30.35 2.64 -9.00
CA ILE A 453 -30.39 4.04 -9.47
C ILE A 453 -31.74 4.67 -9.09
N ARG A 454 -32.85 3.94 -9.30
CA ARG A 454 -34.20 4.38 -8.92
C ARG A 454 -34.36 4.57 -7.41
N GLU A 455 -33.89 3.63 -6.60
CA GLU A 455 -34.00 3.67 -5.14
C GLU A 455 -33.21 4.82 -4.51
N LYS A 456 -32.03 5.15 -5.09
CA LYS A 456 -31.15 6.19 -4.57
C LYS A 456 -31.44 7.59 -5.11
N GLY A 457 -32.37 7.70 -6.06
CA GLY A 457 -32.83 8.96 -6.66
C GLY A 457 -31.88 9.57 -7.72
N ASN A 458 -32.30 10.68 -8.30
CA ASN A 458 -31.60 11.34 -9.41
C ASN A 458 -30.33 12.06 -8.93
N GLY A 459 -29.16 11.45 -9.17
CA GLY A 459 -27.86 12.02 -8.79
C GLY A 459 -26.67 11.15 -9.16
N SER A 460 -25.50 11.76 -9.37
CA SER A 460 -24.23 11.07 -9.67
C SER A 460 -23.84 10.01 -8.62
N ARG A 461 -24.25 10.19 -7.36
CA ARG A 461 -24.06 9.20 -6.28
C ARG A 461 -24.83 7.88 -6.49
N ALA A 462 -25.98 7.92 -7.15
CA ALA A 462 -26.77 6.74 -7.46
C ALA A 462 -26.06 5.90 -8.53
N TYR A 463 -25.53 6.54 -9.56
CA TYR A 463 -24.74 5.91 -10.61
C TYR A 463 -23.39 5.37 -10.10
N HIS A 464 -22.71 6.08 -9.19
CA HIS A 464 -21.50 5.56 -8.53
C HIS A 464 -21.80 4.29 -7.70
N SER A 465 -22.95 4.28 -7.01
CA SER A 465 -23.41 3.10 -6.27
C SER A 465 -23.74 1.93 -7.20
N ALA A 466 -24.41 2.21 -8.32
CA ALA A 466 -24.74 1.22 -9.34
C ALA A 466 -23.48 0.63 -9.98
N ALA A 467 -22.48 1.45 -10.30
CA ALA A 467 -21.17 1.01 -10.80
C ALA A 467 -20.48 0.06 -9.83
N THR A 468 -20.48 0.40 -8.54
CA THR A 468 -19.89 -0.43 -7.49
C THR A 468 -20.58 -1.79 -7.37
N VAL A 469 -21.92 -1.82 -7.45
CA VAL A 469 -22.68 -3.07 -7.38
C VAL A 469 -22.50 -3.90 -8.64
N ALA A 470 -22.48 -3.28 -9.83
CA ALA A 470 -22.21 -3.96 -11.09
C ALA A 470 -20.83 -4.63 -11.10
N ARG A 471 -19.76 -3.97 -10.63
CA ARG A 471 -18.43 -4.62 -10.50
C ARG A 471 -18.46 -5.84 -9.57
N LYS A 472 -19.19 -5.75 -8.46
CA LYS A 472 -19.34 -6.89 -7.53
C LYS A 472 -20.14 -8.03 -8.15
N ALA A 473 -21.19 -7.71 -8.92
CA ALA A 473 -21.97 -8.70 -9.65
C ALA A 473 -21.13 -9.38 -10.75
N ALA A 474 -20.28 -8.64 -11.46
CA ALA A 474 -19.37 -9.18 -12.47
C ALA A 474 -18.41 -10.23 -11.90
N LEU A 475 -17.90 -10.00 -10.69
CA LEU A 475 -17.02 -10.94 -9.99
C LEU A 475 -17.78 -12.19 -9.49
N ALA A 476 -19.08 -12.06 -9.25
CA ALA A 476 -19.90 -13.12 -8.68
C ALA A 476 -20.61 -13.98 -9.74
N ASP A 477 -20.80 -13.47 -10.96
CA ASP A 477 -21.41 -14.15 -12.10
C ASP A 477 -20.50 -14.08 -13.35
N PRO A 478 -19.57 -15.05 -13.52
CA PRO A 478 -18.66 -15.09 -14.66
C PRO A 478 -19.36 -15.17 -16.02
N GLU A 479 -20.57 -15.75 -16.09
CA GLU A 479 -21.30 -15.88 -17.36
C GLU A 479 -21.86 -14.54 -17.83
N ARG A 480 -22.19 -13.64 -16.89
CA ARG A 480 -22.71 -12.29 -17.16
C ARG A 480 -21.68 -11.18 -16.94
N ALA A 481 -20.45 -11.54 -16.57
CA ALA A 481 -19.41 -10.60 -16.15
C ALA A 481 -19.16 -9.48 -17.15
N ALA A 482 -19.08 -9.79 -18.44
CA ALA A 482 -18.87 -8.79 -19.49
C ALA A 482 -19.99 -7.74 -19.55
N GLY A 483 -21.25 -8.16 -19.41
CA GLY A 483 -22.39 -7.23 -19.35
C GLY A 483 -22.33 -6.34 -18.11
N TYR A 484 -22.01 -6.91 -16.95
CA TYR A 484 -21.88 -6.16 -15.70
C TYR A 484 -20.72 -5.17 -15.73
N PHE A 485 -19.58 -5.54 -16.35
CA PHE A 485 -18.45 -4.62 -16.50
C PHE A 485 -18.79 -3.43 -17.40
N ILE A 486 -19.50 -3.64 -18.52
CA ILE A 486 -19.92 -2.53 -19.39
C ILE A 486 -20.86 -1.58 -18.64
N LEU A 487 -21.86 -2.11 -17.93
CA LEU A 487 -22.77 -1.29 -17.11
C LEU A 487 -22.01 -0.56 -16.00
N ALA A 488 -21.01 -1.20 -15.40
CA ALA A 488 -20.20 -0.59 -14.36
C ALA A 488 -19.34 0.58 -14.86
N VAL A 489 -18.72 0.42 -16.04
CA VAL A 489 -17.90 1.46 -16.67
C VAL A 489 -18.77 2.64 -17.06
N ALA A 490 -19.87 2.38 -17.77
CA ALA A 490 -20.82 3.43 -18.17
C ALA A 490 -21.36 4.21 -16.96
N ALA A 491 -21.72 3.52 -15.87
CA ALA A 491 -22.30 4.17 -14.70
C ALA A 491 -21.26 5.00 -13.95
N GLN A 492 -20.00 4.56 -13.96
CA GLN A 492 -18.89 5.31 -13.39
C GLN A 492 -18.60 6.56 -14.23
N GLU A 493 -18.50 6.44 -15.55
CA GLU A 493 -18.24 7.58 -16.44
C GLU A 493 -19.31 8.66 -16.30
N PHE A 494 -20.58 8.28 -16.28
CA PHE A 494 -21.67 9.24 -16.06
C PHE A 494 -21.62 9.87 -14.66
N ALA A 495 -21.29 9.10 -13.63
CA ALA A 495 -21.14 9.63 -12.27
C ALA A 495 -20.00 10.64 -12.16
N ASP A 496 -18.88 10.36 -12.83
CA ASP A 496 -17.68 11.21 -12.82
C ASP A 496 -17.89 12.49 -13.63
N LEU A 497 -18.56 12.41 -14.79
CA LEU A 497 -18.90 13.57 -15.62
C LEU A 497 -19.82 14.56 -14.89
N HIS A 498 -20.71 14.06 -14.05
CA HIS A 498 -21.71 14.85 -13.32
C HIS A 498 -21.41 14.96 -11.83
N TYR A 499 -20.15 14.80 -11.44
CA TYR A 499 -19.71 14.94 -10.06
C TYR A 499 -19.60 16.42 -9.66
N GLY A 500 -20.41 16.84 -8.67
CA GLY A 500 -20.33 18.20 -8.11
C GLY A 500 -21.13 19.28 -8.87
N GLU A 501 -21.77 18.94 -9.99
CA GLU A 501 -22.67 19.85 -10.72
C GLU A 501 -24.15 19.63 -10.34
N ALA A 502 -24.93 20.71 -10.28
CA ALA A 502 -26.39 20.64 -10.19
C ALA A 502 -26.95 20.17 -11.54
N THR A 503 -26.84 18.87 -11.79
CA THR A 503 -27.25 18.25 -13.06
C THR A 503 -28.78 18.27 -13.14
N GLN A 504 -29.33 18.73 -14.27
CA GLN A 504 -30.78 18.86 -14.45
C GLN A 504 -31.45 17.47 -14.41
N ALA A 505 -32.62 17.37 -13.78
CA ALA A 505 -33.36 16.10 -13.62
C ALA A 505 -33.56 15.37 -14.95
N GLU A 506 -33.81 16.11 -16.04
CA GLU A 506 -34.01 15.60 -17.39
C GLU A 506 -32.78 14.85 -17.96
N VAL A 507 -31.56 15.18 -17.51
CA VAL A 507 -30.32 14.50 -17.91
C VAL A 507 -30.21 13.14 -17.20
N PHE A 508 -30.57 13.09 -15.91
CA PHE A 508 -30.59 11.83 -15.15
C PHE A 508 -31.65 10.86 -15.64
N ASP A 509 -32.85 11.37 -15.94
CA ASP A 509 -33.97 10.55 -16.41
C ASP A 509 -33.64 9.95 -17.79
N ARG A 510 -33.05 10.75 -18.70
CA ARG A 510 -32.60 10.27 -20.01
C ARG A 510 -31.52 9.20 -19.90
N GLU A 511 -30.55 9.37 -18.99
CA GLU A 511 -29.52 8.37 -18.80
C GLU A 511 -30.07 7.11 -18.13
N LEU A 512 -31.03 7.24 -17.22
CA LEU A 512 -31.68 6.09 -16.58
C LEU A 512 -32.44 5.26 -17.61
N ASP A 513 -33.15 5.92 -18.53
CA ASP A 513 -33.81 5.25 -19.67
C ASP A 513 -32.79 4.55 -20.58
N ARG A 514 -31.64 5.18 -20.84
CA ARG A 514 -30.54 4.58 -21.61
C ARG A 514 -30.01 3.32 -20.92
N PHE A 515 -29.80 3.37 -19.61
CA PHE A 515 -29.38 2.21 -18.80
C PHE A 515 -30.44 1.11 -18.78
N GLN A 516 -31.71 1.46 -18.64
CA GLN A 516 -32.80 0.48 -18.63
C GLN A 516 -32.88 -0.28 -19.96
N ASN A 517 -32.80 0.41 -21.09
CA ASN A 517 -32.78 -0.23 -22.39
C ASN A 517 -31.59 -1.19 -22.57
N ALA A 518 -30.43 -0.82 -22.03
CA ALA A 518 -29.21 -1.64 -22.09
C ALA A 518 -29.35 -2.90 -21.24
N VAL A 519 -29.88 -2.73 -20.04
CA VAL A 519 -30.17 -3.80 -19.10
C VAL A 519 -31.20 -4.77 -19.65
N ASP A 520 -32.30 -4.29 -20.23
CA ASP A 520 -33.35 -5.13 -20.82
C ASP A 520 -32.80 -5.97 -21.98
N MET A 521 -31.97 -5.36 -22.83
CA MET A 521 -31.29 -6.07 -23.92
C MET A 521 -30.36 -7.16 -23.39
N LEU A 522 -29.59 -6.87 -22.33
CA LEU A 522 -28.69 -7.85 -21.72
C LEU A 522 -29.46 -8.98 -21.03
N ASP A 523 -30.51 -8.68 -20.27
CA ASP A 523 -31.33 -9.70 -19.62
C ASP A 523 -31.94 -10.63 -20.69
N GLN A 524 -32.52 -10.07 -21.76
CA GLN A 524 -33.08 -10.86 -22.86
C GLN A 524 -32.04 -11.76 -23.54
N VAL A 525 -30.84 -11.25 -23.83
CA VAL A 525 -29.81 -12.02 -24.53
C VAL A 525 -29.20 -13.09 -23.62
N PHE A 526 -29.01 -12.79 -22.34
CA PHE A 526 -28.39 -13.72 -21.40
C PHE A 526 -29.36 -14.77 -20.82
N GLU A 527 -30.67 -14.65 -21.05
CA GLU A 527 -31.68 -15.63 -20.63
C GLU A 527 -31.87 -16.84 -21.59
N GLY A 528 -31.40 -16.77 -22.84
CA GLY A 528 -31.65 -17.88 -23.78
C GLY A 528 -30.86 -17.92 -25.09
N SER A 529 -29.90 -17.01 -25.27
CA SER A 529 -29.14 -16.90 -26.54
C SER A 529 -27.83 -17.69 -26.51
N ASP A 530 -27.31 -18.05 -27.69
CA ASP A 530 -25.99 -18.69 -27.80
C ASP A 530 -24.83 -17.71 -27.54
N ALA A 531 -23.60 -18.24 -27.49
CA ALA A 531 -22.41 -17.44 -27.18
C ALA A 531 -22.12 -16.34 -28.22
N ASP A 532 -22.47 -16.54 -29.50
CA ASP A 532 -22.24 -15.58 -30.58
C ASP A 532 -23.21 -14.40 -30.47
N GLN A 533 -24.47 -14.68 -30.11
CA GLN A 533 -25.48 -13.66 -29.82
C GLN A 533 -25.14 -12.85 -28.55
N LYS A 534 -24.67 -13.51 -27.49
CA LYS A 534 -24.16 -12.85 -26.28
C LYS A 534 -22.99 -11.92 -26.59
N LEU A 535 -22.02 -12.39 -27.36
CA LEU A 535 -20.85 -11.60 -27.75
C LEU A 535 -21.25 -10.39 -28.60
N LYS A 536 -22.14 -10.57 -29.59
CA LYS A 536 -22.66 -9.46 -30.41
C LYS A 536 -23.37 -8.40 -29.57
N ALA A 537 -24.20 -8.80 -28.61
CA ALA A 537 -24.90 -7.87 -27.73
C ALA A 537 -23.91 -7.07 -26.86
N VAL A 538 -22.92 -7.74 -26.26
CA VAL A 538 -21.84 -7.12 -25.49
C VAL A 538 -21.04 -6.14 -26.36
N SER A 539 -20.65 -6.52 -27.58
CA SER A 539 -19.92 -5.65 -28.50
C SER A 539 -20.73 -4.43 -28.95
N MET A 540 -22.02 -4.61 -29.28
CA MET A 540 -22.92 -3.51 -29.62
C MET A 540 -23.09 -2.54 -28.46
N MET A 541 -23.16 -3.06 -27.23
CA MET A 541 -23.32 -2.24 -26.04
C MET A 541 -22.04 -1.47 -25.70
N ALA A 542 -20.88 -2.12 -25.81
CA ALA A 542 -19.59 -1.45 -25.67
C ALA A 542 -19.47 -0.28 -26.68
N MET A 543 -19.87 -0.47 -27.93
CA MET A 543 -19.87 0.62 -28.92
C MET A 543 -20.85 1.73 -28.56
N LYS A 544 -22.07 1.42 -28.11
CA LYS A 544 -23.08 2.44 -27.76
C LYS A 544 -22.79 3.19 -26.46
N PHE A 545 -22.11 2.58 -25.50
CA PHE A 545 -21.84 3.18 -24.19
C PHE A 545 -20.46 3.80 -24.07
N ILE A 546 -19.43 3.15 -24.60
CA ILE A 546 -18.02 3.53 -24.37
C ILE A 546 -17.48 4.38 -25.52
N ALA A 547 -17.91 4.15 -26.77
CA ALA A 547 -17.42 4.92 -27.92
C ALA A 547 -18.18 6.25 -28.15
N GLY A 548 -19.24 6.52 -27.38
CA GLY A 548 -20.11 7.69 -27.53
C GLY A 548 -20.98 7.67 -28.80
N GLU A 549 -22.07 8.44 -28.81
CA GLU A 549 -22.89 8.70 -30.01
C GLU A 549 -22.18 9.58 -31.07
N GLN A 550 -20.85 9.60 -31.13
CA GLN A 550 -20.12 10.20 -32.25
C GLN A 550 -19.96 9.18 -33.38
N GLY A 551 -21.12 8.81 -33.93
CA GLY A 551 -21.28 8.17 -35.23
C GLY A 551 -22.03 9.11 -36.17
N ARG A 552 -21.49 10.33 -36.39
CA ARG A 552 -21.69 11.15 -37.59
C ARG A 552 -20.52 12.13 -37.77
#